data_AF-A0A7C6UJK6-F1
#
_entry.id   AF-A0A7C6UJK6-F1
#
_cell.length_a   1.000
_cell.length_b   1.000
_cell.length_c   1.000
_cell.angle_alpha   90.00
_cell.angle_beta   90.00
_cell.angle_gamma   90.00
#
_symmetry.space_group_name_H-M   'P 1'
#
loop_
_entity.id
_entity.type
_entity.pdbx_description
1 polymer ?
#
loop_
_entity_poly.entity_id
_entity_poly.type
_entity_poly.pdbx_seq_one_letter_code
_entity_poly.pdbx_strand_id
1 'polypeptide(L)'
;MKHRVCKECGLENEENAEYCMECGSKLHPINIPDDNRKNHLLGFLSKYSKTLIFIVAMIALLGVTIEFLGFMNEYNEAKDPYLPNFNQSNETIQKAGWHQVTNYTGIGNSSHAFTIKGEKFQMVINATPTRNYDTNFMNVNVKGASTILGSGKLNWGPRSAVKSKEKTINITAPPGKYNINVHTKDLKKWKVTVYDYY
;
A
#
# COMPACT_ATOMS: atom_id res chain seq x y z
N MET A 1 -39.98 0.63 26.42
CA MET A 1 -38.93 1.61 26.04
C MET A 1 -37.67 1.22 26.80
N LYS A 2 -36.55 1.08 26.10
CA LYS A 2 -35.25 0.71 26.69
C LYS A 2 -34.50 1.99 26.98
N HIS A 3 -34.59 2.44 28.22
CA HIS A 3 -33.93 3.65 28.64
C HIS A 3 -32.45 3.44 28.94
N ARG A 4 -31.64 4.49 28.74
CA ARG A 4 -30.19 4.47 29.03
C ARG A 4 -29.91 5.27 30.30
N VAL A 5 -29.54 4.56 31.36
CA VAL A 5 -29.17 5.19 32.63
C VAL A 5 -27.69 5.59 32.59
N CYS A 6 -27.43 6.87 32.90
CA CYS A 6 -26.09 7.42 33.03
C CYS A 6 -25.36 6.76 34.21
N LYS A 7 -24.15 6.25 33.99
CA LYS A 7 -23.37 5.61 35.07
C LYS A 7 -22.74 6.61 36.03
N GLU A 8 -22.63 7.88 35.63
CA GLU A 8 -21.99 8.92 36.43
C GLU A 8 -22.97 9.63 37.37
N CYS A 9 -24.20 9.94 36.92
CA CYS A 9 -25.20 10.65 37.72
C CYS A 9 -26.50 9.87 37.97
N GLY A 10 -26.70 8.72 37.33
CA GLY A 10 -27.91 7.92 37.49
C GLY A 10 -29.13 8.43 36.73
N LEU A 11 -29.03 9.52 35.97
CA LEU A 11 -30.13 10.03 35.16
C LEU A 11 -30.48 9.09 34.00
N GLU A 12 -31.77 8.90 33.79
CA GLU A 12 -32.32 8.22 32.63
C GLU A 12 -32.33 9.15 31.40
N ASN A 13 -31.73 8.71 30.29
CA ASN A 13 -31.62 9.48 29.05
C ASN A 13 -32.37 8.76 27.90
N GLU A 14 -32.66 9.52 26.84
CA GLU A 14 -33.27 9.00 25.61
C GLU A 14 -32.45 7.87 24.98
N GLU A 15 -33.11 6.95 24.27
CA GLU A 15 -32.49 5.71 23.79
C GLU A 15 -31.32 5.95 22.79
N ASN A 16 -31.33 7.09 22.11
CA ASN A 16 -30.34 7.55 21.13
C ASN A 16 -29.41 8.65 21.66
N ALA A 17 -29.52 9.04 22.94
CA ALA A 17 -28.65 10.08 23.51
C ALA A 17 -27.18 9.62 23.52
N GLU A 18 -26.28 10.43 22.96
CA GLU A 18 -24.82 10.18 22.96
C GLU A 18 -24.15 10.70 24.24
N TYR A 19 -24.73 11.70 24.89
CA TYR A 19 -24.23 12.34 26.11
C TYR A 19 -25.37 12.50 27.12
N CYS A 20 -25.04 12.47 28.42
CA CYS A 20 -26.01 12.69 29.48
C CYS A 20 -26.45 14.16 29.52
N MET A 21 -27.76 14.42 29.55
CA MET A 21 -28.31 15.78 29.54
C MET A 21 -28.06 16.56 30.84
N GLU A 22 -27.75 15.88 31.94
CA GLU A 22 -27.51 16.53 33.24
C GLU A 22 -26.02 16.71 33.53
N CYS A 23 -25.19 15.68 33.36
CA CYS A 23 -23.77 15.75 33.73
C CYS A 23 -22.81 15.82 32.53
N GLY A 24 -23.29 15.68 31.30
CA GLY A 24 -22.47 15.75 30.08
C GLY A 24 -21.60 14.53 29.78
N SER A 25 -21.61 13.49 30.62
CA SER A 25 -20.80 12.29 30.40
C SER A 25 -21.24 11.52 29.14
N LYS A 26 -20.31 10.92 28.41
CA LYS A 26 -20.61 10.15 27.19
C LYS A 26 -21.32 8.83 27.53
N LEU A 27 -22.48 8.59 26.93
CA LEU A 27 -23.26 7.36 27.10
C LEU A 27 -22.73 6.28 26.13
N HIS A 28 -22.50 5.06 26.63
CA HIS A 28 -21.98 3.97 25.80
C HIS A 28 -23.06 3.40 24.86
N PRO A 29 -22.77 3.16 23.56
CA PRO A 29 -23.72 2.58 22.63
C PRO A 29 -24.10 1.14 23.02
N ILE A 30 -25.41 0.84 23.04
CA ILE A 30 -25.94 -0.52 23.13
C ILE A 30 -25.65 -1.20 21.79
N ASN A 31 -24.81 -2.23 21.80
CA ASN A 31 -24.57 -3.07 20.62
C ASN A 31 -25.85 -3.88 20.33
N ILE A 32 -26.58 -3.54 19.27
CA ILE A 32 -27.61 -4.42 18.70
C ILE A 32 -26.95 -5.16 17.52
N PRO A 33 -26.86 -6.50 17.55
CA PRO A 33 -26.36 -7.26 16.41
C PRO A 33 -27.38 -7.21 15.26
N ASP A 34 -26.98 -6.67 14.10
CA ASP A 34 -27.77 -6.67 12.86
C ASP A 34 -27.42 -7.91 12.02
N ASP A 35 -28.35 -8.86 11.97
CA ASP A 35 -28.31 -10.07 11.14
C ASP A 35 -28.81 -9.76 9.72
N ASN A 36 -27.99 -9.09 8.90
CA ASN A 36 -28.30 -8.86 7.48
C ASN A 36 -27.10 -9.00 6.54
N ARG A 37 -26.11 -9.83 6.89
CA ARG A 37 -24.89 -9.97 6.08
C ARG A 37 -24.99 -11.00 4.94
N LYS A 38 -26.01 -11.87 4.91
CA LYS A 38 -26.05 -12.99 3.94
C LYS A 38 -26.71 -12.68 2.59
N ASN A 39 -27.51 -11.62 2.49
CA ASN A 39 -28.36 -11.38 1.31
C ASN A 39 -27.73 -10.51 0.20
N HIS A 40 -26.58 -9.89 0.43
CA HIS A 40 -25.98 -8.98 -0.55
C HIS A 40 -25.06 -9.68 -1.59
N LEU A 41 -24.53 -10.86 -1.28
CA LEU A 41 -23.60 -11.57 -2.18
C LEU A 41 -24.31 -12.22 -3.38
N LEU A 42 -25.52 -12.74 -3.17
CA LEU A 42 -26.31 -13.41 -4.21
C LEU A 42 -26.99 -12.44 -5.19
N GLY A 43 -27.34 -11.22 -4.75
CA GLY A 43 -27.93 -10.20 -5.60
C GLY A 43 -26.95 -9.56 -6.59
N PHE A 44 -25.65 -9.57 -6.27
CA PHE A 44 -24.62 -9.02 -7.16
C PHE A 44 -24.36 -9.94 -8.37
N LEU A 45 -24.43 -11.27 -8.19
CA LEU A 45 -24.16 -12.23 -9.25
C LEU A 45 -25.26 -12.31 -10.32
N SER A 46 -26.52 -12.02 -9.97
CA SER A 46 -27.64 -12.11 -10.91
C SER A 46 -27.66 -10.98 -11.94
N LYS A 47 -27.08 -9.82 -11.61
CA LYS A 47 -27.10 -8.63 -12.49
C LYS A 47 -26.02 -8.65 -13.58
N TYR A 48 -24.91 -9.36 -13.36
CA TYR A 48 -23.76 -9.42 -14.29
C TYR A 48 -23.59 -10.75 -15.03
N SER A 49 -24.53 -11.68 -14.86
CA SER A 49 -24.53 -13.01 -15.51
C SER A 49 -24.40 -12.92 -17.05
N LYS A 50 -25.15 -12.02 -17.70
CA LYS A 50 -25.08 -11.83 -19.16
C LYS A 50 -23.77 -11.20 -19.61
N THR A 51 -23.17 -10.34 -18.80
CA THR A 51 -21.92 -9.65 -19.10
C THR A 51 -20.71 -10.59 -18.97
N LEU A 52 -20.73 -11.48 -17.97
CA LEU A 52 -19.69 -12.50 -17.77
C LEU A 52 -19.63 -13.52 -18.91
N ILE A 53 -20.79 -13.98 -19.39
CA ILE A 53 -20.87 -14.91 -20.52
C ILE A 53 -20.27 -14.30 -21.80
N PHE A 54 -20.50 -13.00 -22.03
CA PHE A 54 -19.96 -12.30 -23.20
C PHE A 54 -18.43 -12.16 -23.16
N ILE A 55 -17.85 -11.92 -21.98
CA ILE A 55 -16.39 -11.82 -21.80
C ILE A 55 -15.73 -13.19 -22.05
N VAL A 56 -16.30 -14.28 -21.52
CA VAL A 56 -15.77 -15.63 -21.73
C VAL A 56 -15.84 -16.03 -23.20
N ALA A 57 -16.94 -15.71 -23.89
CA ALA A 57 -17.07 -15.96 -25.33
C ALA A 57 -16.06 -15.17 -26.17
N MET A 58 -15.77 -13.91 -25.80
CA MET A 58 -14.74 -13.10 -26.48
C MET A 58 -13.32 -13.64 -26.26
N ILE A 59 -13.00 -14.14 -25.06
CA ILE A 59 -11.69 -14.76 -24.76
C ILE A 59 -11.52 -16.07 -25.56
N ALA A 60 -12.60 -16.85 -25.74
CA ALA A 60 -12.58 -18.06 -26.55
C ALA A 60 -12.45 -17.77 -28.07
N LEU A 61 -13.08 -16.69 -28.57
CA LEU A 61 -12.99 -16.27 -29.97
C LEU A 61 -11.66 -15.61 -30.33
N LEU A 62 -10.99 -14.95 -29.38
CA LEU A 62 -9.69 -14.30 -29.59
C LEU A 62 -8.49 -15.24 -29.43
N GLY A 63 -8.72 -16.54 -29.16
CA GLY A 63 -7.65 -17.54 -29.20
C GLY A 63 -6.42 -17.19 -28.35
N VAL A 64 -6.61 -16.58 -27.18
CA VAL A 64 -5.49 -16.37 -26.25
C VAL A 64 -5.25 -17.70 -25.55
N THR A 65 -4.48 -18.56 -26.22
CA THR A 65 -3.88 -19.75 -25.64
C THR A 65 -3.04 -19.35 -24.43
N ILE A 66 -2.90 -20.26 -23.47
CA ILE A 66 -2.17 -20.10 -22.22
C ILE A 66 -0.64 -20.16 -22.50
N GLU A 67 -0.18 -19.39 -23.47
CA GLU A 67 1.18 -19.35 -24.00
C GLU A 67 1.70 -17.92 -23.93
N PHE A 68 1.78 -17.37 -22.72
CA PHE A 68 2.71 -16.28 -22.42
C PHE A 68 3.65 -16.70 -21.29
N LEU A 69 4.15 -17.93 -21.41
CA LEU A 69 5.22 -18.54 -20.62
C LEU A 69 6.08 -19.32 -21.62
N GLY A 70 6.98 -18.62 -22.32
CA GLY A 70 7.90 -19.25 -23.26
C GLY A 70 8.24 -18.40 -24.47
N PHE A 71 8.91 -17.27 -24.27
CA PHE A 71 9.69 -16.68 -25.36
C PHE A 71 11.17 -16.69 -25.00
N MET A 72 11.86 -17.50 -25.81
CA MET A 72 13.28 -17.56 -26.11
C MET A 72 14.19 -18.34 -25.15
N ASN A 73 14.27 -19.65 -25.41
CA ASN A 73 15.57 -20.29 -25.42
C ASN A 73 15.74 -21.01 -26.76
N GLU A 74 16.98 -21.05 -27.22
CA GLU A 74 17.49 -21.99 -28.23
C GLU A 74 17.29 -21.61 -29.70
N TYR A 75 18.25 -20.83 -30.21
CA TYR A 75 18.79 -21.03 -31.55
C TYR A 75 20.30 -20.92 -31.45
N ASN A 76 21.01 -22.04 -31.65
CA ASN A 76 22.09 -22.18 -32.63
C ASN A 76 22.78 -23.54 -32.43
N GLU A 77 22.58 -24.47 -33.35
CA GLU A 77 23.57 -25.52 -33.63
C GLU A 77 23.72 -25.67 -35.15
N ALA A 78 24.89 -25.30 -35.66
CA ALA A 78 25.49 -25.85 -36.88
C ALA A 78 27.02 -25.73 -36.77
N LYS A 79 27.69 -26.89 -36.77
CA LYS A 79 29.15 -27.18 -36.83
C LYS A 79 29.81 -26.52 -38.07
N ASP A 80 31.11 -26.24 -38.23
CA ASP A 80 32.46 -26.53 -37.66
C ASP A 80 33.45 -25.58 -38.46
N PRO A 81 34.80 -25.61 -38.39
CA PRO A 81 35.79 -25.81 -37.32
C PRO A 81 36.94 -24.71 -37.27
N TYR A 82 37.83 -24.79 -36.27
CA TYR A 82 39.18 -24.16 -36.11
C TYR A 82 39.38 -22.70 -35.57
N LEU A 83 39.71 -22.64 -34.26
CA LEU A 83 40.81 -21.95 -33.51
C LEU A 83 41.33 -20.53 -33.84
N PRO A 84 41.94 -19.76 -32.89
CA PRO A 84 42.18 -20.04 -31.46
C PRO A 84 41.54 -19.02 -30.47
N ASN A 85 41.40 -19.48 -29.23
CA ASN A 85 40.75 -18.82 -28.10
C ASN A 85 41.53 -17.59 -27.60
N PHE A 86 40.88 -16.42 -27.54
CA PHE A 86 41.30 -15.29 -26.70
C PHE A 86 40.30 -15.19 -25.54
N ASN A 87 40.76 -15.49 -24.32
CA ASN A 87 39.92 -15.44 -23.13
C ASN A 87 39.62 -13.99 -22.76
N GLN A 88 38.45 -13.50 -23.16
CA GLN A 88 37.82 -12.34 -22.54
C GLN A 88 36.58 -12.82 -21.79
N SER A 89 36.57 -12.62 -20.47
CA SER A 89 35.44 -12.96 -19.60
C SER A 89 34.16 -12.31 -20.12
N ASN A 90 33.17 -13.13 -20.45
CA ASN A 90 31.86 -12.68 -20.91
C ASN A 90 31.14 -11.91 -19.78
N GLU A 91 31.25 -10.58 -19.79
CA GLU A 91 30.32 -9.73 -19.06
C GLU A 91 28.95 -9.82 -19.76
N THR A 92 28.01 -10.48 -19.09
CA THR A 92 26.60 -10.39 -19.48
C THR A 92 26.18 -8.95 -19.25
N ILE A 93 25.82 -8.21 -20.30
CA ILE A 93 25.23 -6.87 -20.16
C ILE A 93 23.87 -7.03 -19.49
N GLN A 94 23.86 -7.00 -18.16
CA GLN A 94 22.66 -6.94 -17.33
C GLN A 94 21.96 -5.60 -17.63
N LYS A 95 20.76 -5.66 -18.21
CA LYS A 95 19.98 -4.47 -18.52
C LYS A 95 19.36 -3.93 -17.24
N ALA A 96 19.77 -2.73 -16.83
CA ALA A 96 19.31 -2.12 -15.58
C ALA A 96 17.78 -1.93 -15.53
N GLY A 97 17.18 -2.24 -14.38
CA GLY A 97 15.74 -2.23 -14.15
C GLY A 97 15.36 -1.84 -12.72
N TRP A 98 14.06 -1.60 -12.48
CA TRP A 98 13.55 -1.32 -11.13
C TRP A 98 13.25 -2.61 -10.37
N HIS A 99 13.87 -2.78 -9.21
CA HIS A 99 13.71 -3.94 -8.34
C HIS A 99 13.17 -3.52 -6.98
N GLN A 100 12.07 -4.13 -6.52
CA GLN A 100 11.56 -3.85 -5.18
C GLN A 100 12.52 -4.43 -4.13
N VAL A 101 13.03 -3.57 -3.25
CA VAL A 101 13.96 -3.97 -2.16
C VAL A 101 13.20 -4.36 -0.92
N THR A 102 12.20 -3.55 -0.53
CA THR A 102 11.52 -3.72 0.76
C THR A 102 10.18 -3.00 0.78
N ASN A 103 9.34 -3.40 1.73
CA ASN A 103 8.04 -2.83 2.02
C ASN A 103 7.80 -2.79 3.53
N TYR A 104 7.58 -1.61 4.08
CA TYR A 104 7.26 -1.39 5.49
C TYR A 104 5.82 -0.90 5.64
N THR A 105 5.12 -1.36 6.67
CA THR A 105 3.78 -0.90 7.01
C THR A 105 3.68 -0.58 8.51
N GLY A 106 2.73 0.29 8.87
CA GLY A 106 2.49 0.62 10.27
C GLY A 106 1.33 1.60 10.46
N ILE A 107 1.18 2.08 11.70
CA ILE A 107 0.15 3.05 12.11
C ILE A 107 0.75 4.28 12.82
N GLY A 108 1.85 4.09 13.55
CA GLY A 108 2.57 5.14 14.29
C GLY A 108 3.93 5.48 13.68
N ASN A 109 4.76 6.17 14.46
CA ASN A 109 6.15 6.45 14.11
C ASN A 109 6.94 5.14 13.98
N SER A 110 7.92 5.10 13.09
CA SER A 110 8.84 3.98 12.98
C SER A 110 10.18 4.38 12.37
N SER A 111 11.18 3.51 12.53
CA SER A 111 12.49 3.61 11.88
C SER A 111 12.87 2.28 11.27
N HIS A 112 13.40 2.31 10.05
CA HIS A 112 13.78 1.12 9.29
C HIS A 112 15.08 1.35 8.53
N ALA A 113 15.81 0.28 8.22
CA ALA A 113 16.99 0.33 7.38
C ALA A 113 16.85 -0.58 6.16
N PHE A 114 17.44 -0.16 5.05
CA PHE A 114 17.48 -0.92 3.79
C PHE A 114 18.83 -0.70 3.10
N THR A 115 19.16 -1.57 2.13
CA THR A 115 20.40 -1.50 1.36
C THR A 115 20.07 -1.49 -0.12
N ILE A 116 20.77 -0.66 -0.90
CA ILE A 116 20.69 -0.61 -2.36
C ILE A 116 22.03 -1.00 -2.97
N LYS A 117 21.98 -1.56 -4.18
CA LYS A 117 23.11 -1.93 -5.04
C LYS A 117 23.31 -0.93 -6.16
N GLY A 118 22.24 -0.26 -6.59
CA GLY A 118 22.28 0.76 -7.62
C GLY A 118 22.71 2.14 -7.11
N GLU A 119 22.78 3.07 -8.05
CA GLU A 119 23.14 4.49 -7.79
C GLU A 119 21.90 5.39 -7.64
N LYS A 120 20.70 4.81 -7.82
CA LYS A 120 19.43 5.52 -7.62
C LYS A 120 18.37 4.56 -7.10
N PHE A 121 17.52 5.07 -6.23
CA PHE A 121 16.38 4.36 -5.70
C PHE A 121 15.17 5.29 -5.65
N GLN A 122 13.98 4.69 -5.67
CA GLN A 122 12.73 5.42 -5.47
C GLN A 122 11.99 4.87 -4.26
N MET A 123 11.25 5.75 -3.61
CA MET A 123 10.41 5.44 -2.46
C MET A 123 8.98 5.86 -2.73
N VAL A 124 8.06 4.91 -2.63
CA VAL A 124 6.62 5.17 -2.74
C VAL A 124 6.03 5.13 -1.34
N ILE A 125 5.58 6.29 -0.86
CA ILE A 125 4.91 6.44 0.44
C ILE A 125 3.40 6.52 0.23
N ASN A 126 2.64 5.75 1.00
CA ASN A 126 1.19 5.70 0.93
C ASN A 126 0.62 5.70 2.36
N ALA A 127 -0.43 6.47 2.61
CA ALA A 127 -1.09 6.44 3.91
C ALA A 127 -2.58 6.75 3.84
N THR A 128 -3.32 6.23 4.82
CA THR A 128 -4.75 6.44 5.02
C THR A 128 -4.98 7.17 6.35
N PRO A 129 -5.65 8.33 6.38
CA PRO A 129 -5.89 9.08 7.61
C PRO A 129 -6.99 8.42 8.45
N THR A 130 -7.02 8.75 9.74
CA THR A 130 -8.15 8.46 10.61
C THR A 130 -9.26 9.48 10.35
N ARG A 131 -10.52 9.07 10.51
CA ARG A 131 -11.65 10.01 10.44
C ARG A 131 -11.70 10.77 11.76
N ASN A 132 -11.14 11.97 11.78
CA ASN A 132 -11.24 12.92 12.88
C ASN A 132 -11.41 14.35 12.32
N TYR A 133 -11.55 15.32 13.22
CA TYR A 133 -11.66 16.74 12.88
C TYR A 133 -10.32 17.48 13.10
N ASP A 134 -9.20 16.77 12.96
CA ASP A 134 -7.85 17.32 13.14
C ASP A 134 -7.01 17.08 11.86
N THR A 135 -5.81 17.64 11.83
CA THR A 135 -4.81 17.42 10.80
C THR A 135 -4.11 16.09 11.03
N ASN A 136 -4.11 15.24 10.00
CA ASN A 136 -3.44 13.94 9.98
C ASN A 136 -2.25 14.07 9.04
N PHE A 137 -1.14 13.42 9.34
CA PHE A 137 0.00 13.44 8.41
C PHE A 137 0.87 12.19 8.49
N MET A 138 1.59 11.97 7.40
CA MET A 138 2.77 11.11 7.33
C MET A 138 3.93 11.98 6.82
N ASN A 139 5.05 11.95 7.50
CA ASN A 139 6.31 12.52 7.06
C ASN A 139 7.37 11.41 7.03
N VAL A 140 8.11 11.30 5.94
CA VAL A 140 9.16 10.30 5.77
C VAL A 140 10.44 11.01 5.42
N ASN A 141 11.50 10.72 6.17
CA ASN A 141 12.85 11.20 5.91
C ASN A 141 13.78 10.01 5.63
N VAL A 142 14.55 10.11 4.55
CA VAL A 142 15.58 9.15 4.19
C VAL A 142 16.94 9.73 4.53
N LYS A 143 17.75 8.98 5.27
CA LYS A 143 19.06 9.41 5.75
C LYS A 143 20.16 8.46 5.26
N GLY A 144 21.26 9.06 4.83
CA GLY A 144 22.55 8.38 4.68
C GLY A 144 23.32 8.37 6.00
N ALA A 145 24.65 8.42 5.94
CA ALA A 145 25.53 8.39 7.10
C ALA A 145 25.30 9.55 8.08
N SER A 146 25.07 10.77 7.58
CA SER A 146 24.91 11.96 8.44
C SER A 146 23.93 13.01 7.89
N THR A 147 23.37 12.81 6.69
CA THR A 147 22.53 13.79 6.01
C THR A 147 21.17 13.21 5.62
N ILE A 148 20.15 14.08 5.54
CA ILE A 148 18.87 13.75 4.93
C ILE A 148 19.05 13.83 3.41
N LEU A 149 18.76 12.74 2.71
CA LEU A 149 18.90 12.62 1.25
C LEU A 149 17.60 12.90 0.52
N GLY A 150 16.47 12.66 1.18
CA GLY A 150 15.15 12.89 0.61
C GLY A 150 14.08 12.90 1.68
N SER A 151 12.97 13.57 1.39
CA SER A 151 11.80 13.60 2.27
C SER A 151 10.49 13.63 1.49
N GLY A 152 9.42 13.14 2.14
CA GLY A 152 8.07 13.18 1.59
C GLY A 152 7.03 13.36 2.68
N LYS A 153 6.05 14.22 2.42
CA LYS A 153 4.95 14.51 3.34
C LYS A 153 3.61 14.27 2.67
N LEU A 154 2.74 13.55 3.35
CA LEU A 154 1.31 13.42 3.06
C LEU A 154 0.54 14.11 4.19
N ASN A 155 -0.41 14.99 3.84
CA ASN A 155 -1.15 15.78 4.82
C ASN A 155 -2.65 15.77 4.52
N TRP A 156 -3.48 15.68 5.55
CA TRP A 156 -4.93 15.81 5.48
C TRP A 156 -5.35 16.84 6.51
N GLY A 157 -6.01 17.92 6.08
CA GLY A 157 -6.57 18.90 7.01
C GLY A 157 -7.88 18.41 7.64
N PRO A 158 -8.44 19.16 8.62
CA PRO A 158 -9.64 18.80 9.39
C PRO A 158 -10.89 18.49 8.56
N ARG A 159 -10.98 19.05 7.35
CA ARG A 159 -12.10 18.88 6.40
C ARG A 159 -11.72 18.08 5.15
N SER A 160 -10.51 17.50 5.11
CA SER A 160 -10.07 16.70 3.97
C SER A 160 -10.85 15.38 3.91
N ALA A 161 -11.08 14.89 2.69
CA ALA A 161 -11.66 13.57 2.51
C ALA A 161 -10.77 12.48 3.13
N VAL A 162 -11.38 11.50 3.79
CA VAL A 162 -10.71 10.33 4.41
C VAL A 162 -10.33 9.32 3.31
N LYS A 163 -9.46 9.74 2.39
CA LYS A 163 -8.96 8.94 1.27
C LYS A 163 -7.44 8.77 1.39
N SER A 164 -6.94 7.63 0.95
CA SER A 164 -5.50 7.39 0.89
C SER A 164 -4.83 8.39 -0.06
N LYS A 165 -3.60 8.77 0.28
CA LYS A 165 -2.71 9.55 -0.58
C LYS A 165 -1.42 8.78 -0.80
N GLU A 166 -0.79 9.06 -1.92
CA GLU A 166 0.47 8.47 -2.32
C GLU A 166 1.41 9.55 -2.83
N LYS A 167 2.72 9.33 -2.64
CA LYS A 167 3.77 10.16 -3.22
C LYS A 167 4.99 9.29 -3.51
N THR A 168 5.62 9.53 -4.66
CA THR A 168 6.92 8.95 -5.01
C THR A 168 8.03 9.95 -4.77
N ILE A 169 9.16 9.48 -4.25
CA ILE A 169 10.38 10.24 -3.97
C ILE A 169 11.52 9.52 -4.70
N ASN A 170 12.18 10.21 -5.63
CA ASN A 170 13.34 9.68 -6.34
C ASN A 170 14.63 10.22 -5.71
N ILE A 171 15.60 9.35 -5.46
CA ILE A 171 16.85 9.69 -4.77
C ILE A 171 18.02 9.08 -5.53
N THR A 172 19.04 9.90 -5.81
CA THR A 172 20.34 9.45 -6.32
C THR A 172 21.30 9.37 -5.14
N ALA A 173 21.86 8.19 -4.89
CA ALA A 173 22.80 7.95 -3.80
C ALA A 173 23.65 6.72 -4.12
N PRO A 174 24.91 6.67 -3.67
CA PRO A 174 25.78 5.54 -3.95
C PRO A 174 25.25 4.22 -3.35
N PRO A 175 25.70 3.06 -3.82
CA PRO A 175 25.36 1.78 -3.21
C PRO A 175 25.67 1.78 -1.71
N GLY A 176 24.79 1.22 -0.89
CA GLY A 176 24.98 1.25 0.56
C GLY A 176 23.71 1.12 1.38
N LYS A 177 23.87 1.28 2.70
CA LYS A 177 22.79 1.17 3.69
C LYS A 177 22.23 2.55 4.03
N TYR A 178 20.90 2.63 4.07
CA TYR A 178 20.14 3.85 4.31
C TYR A 178 19.09 3.63 5.39
N ASN A 179 18.69 4.70 6.06
CA ASN A 179 17.70 4.68 7.13
C ASN A 179 16.46 5.51 6.75
N ILE A 180 15.28 4.99 7.03
CA ILE A 180 13.99 5.64 6.86
C ILE A 180 13.46 5.98 8.24
N ASN A 181 13.07 7.23 8.45
CA ASN A 181 12.33 7.64 9.64
C ASN A 181 10.93 8.08 9.22
N VAL A 182 9.92 7.40 9.75
CA VAL A 182 8.50 7.69 9.53
C VAL A 182 7.97 8.40 10.77
N HIS A 183 7.42 9.59 10.58
CA HIS A 183 6.75 10.37 11.61
C HIS A 183 5.29 10.60 11.22
N THR A 184 4.36 10.29 12.10
CA THR A 184 2.92 10.26 11.79
C THR A 184 2.08 10.98 12.83
N LYS A 185 0.88 11.39 12.41
CA LYS A 185 -0.22 11.80 13.29
C LYS A 185 -1.52 11.22 12.75
N ASP A 186 -2.24 10.51 13.61
CA ASP A 186 -3.60 10.01 13.43
C ASP A 186 -3.84 9.19 12.15
N LEU A 187 -2.95 8.25 11.80
CA LEU A 187 -3.14 7.41 10.61
C LEU A 187 -3.81 6.08 10.95
N LYS A 188 -4.72 5.62 10.08
CA LYS A 188 -5.24 4.24 10.15
C LYS A 188 -4.18 3.22 9.74
N LYS A 189 -3.39 3.57 8.72
CA LYS A 189 -2.28 2.78 8.22
C LYS A 189 -1.39 3.61 7.30
N TRP A 190 -0.15 3.19 7.17
CA TRP A 190 0.81 3.68 6.20
C TRP A 190 1.62 2.53 5.60
N LYS A 191 2.21 2.78 4.43
CA LYS A 191 3.09 1.90 3.67
C LYS A 191 4.25 2.70 3.08
N VAL A 192 5.46 2.16 3.14
CA VAL A 192 6.65 2.67 2.44
C VAL A 192 7.24 1.53 1.62
N THR A 193 7.28 1.69 0.30
CA THR A 193 7.88 0.72 -0.61
C THR A 193 9.14 1.32 -1.22
N VAL A 194 10.25 0.57 -1.21
CA VAL A 194 11.52 1.02 -1.80
C VAL A 194 11.85 0.18 -3.01
N TYR A 195 12.25 0.83 -4.09
CA TYR A 195 12.77 0.21 -5.29
C TYR A 195 14.17 0.71 -5.59
N ASP A 196 15.07 -0.19 -5.96
CA ASP A 196 16.44 0.08 -6.37
C ASP A 196 16.55 -0.10 -7.88
N TYR A 197 17.46 0.65 -8.51
CA TYR A 197 17.69 0.57 -9.95
C TYR A 197 19.10 0.07 -10.23
N TYR A 198 19.22 -1.17 -10.69
CA TYR A 198 20.47 -1.82 -11.08
C TYR A 198 20.22 -2.85 -12.18
#